data_AF-A0A7C2ZBC0-F1
#
_entry.id   AF-A0A7C2ZBC0-F1
#
_cell.length_a   1.000
_cell.length_b   1.000
_cell.length_c   1.000
_cell.angle_alpha   90.00
_cell.angle_beta   90.00
_cell.angle_gamma   90.00
#
_symmetry.space_group_name_H-M   'P 1'
#
loop_
_entity.id
_entity.type
_entity.pdbx_description
1 polymer ?
#
loop_
_entity_poly.entity_id
_entity_poly.type
_entity_poly.pdbx_seq_one_letter_code
_entity_poly.pdbx_strand_id
1 'polypeptide(L)' 'MIEEWGRLHLIGRVIEPEEVANVVAFLASNQASAITGTCIMVDGGLSVKLPTR' A
#
# COMPACT_ATOMS: atom_id res chain seq x y z
N MET A 1 0.60 -8.61 18.36
CA MET A 1 1.12 -9.13 17.07
C MET A 1 0.71 -8.24 15.90
N ILE A 2 -0.59 -8.06 15.60
CA ILE A 2 -1.04 -7.15 14.53
C ILE A 2 -0.66 -5.68 14.81
N GLU A 3 -0.84 -5.22 16.04
CA GLU A 3 -0.44 -3.86 16.45
C GLU A 3 1.06 -3.59 16.28
N GLU A 4 1.91 -4.60 16.51
CA GLU A 4 3.36 -4.52 16.34
C GLU A 4 3.71 -4.29 14.87
N TRP A 5 3.08 -5.04 13.97
CA TRP A 5 3.27 -4.89 12.53
C TRP A 5 2.72 -3.55 12.04
N GLY A 6 1.64 -3.07 12.64
CA GLY A 6 1.09 -1.74 12.36
C GLY A 6 2.10 -0.62 12.61
N ARG A 7 2.87 -0.69 13.70
CA ARG A 7 3.92 0.29 14.00
C ARG A 7 5.05 0.33 12.97
N LEU A 8 5.24 -0.74 12.19
CA LEU A 8 6.25 -0.76 11.12
C LEU A 8 5.84 0.10 9.92
N HIS A 9 4.54 0.26 9.67
CA HIS A 9 4.02 1.08 8.59
C HIS A 9 4.01 2.57 9.01
N LEU A 10 4.21 3.49 8.08
CA LEU A 10 4.17 4.94 8.38
C LEU A 10 2.77 5.40 8.80
N ILE A 11 1.73 4.73 8.30
CA ILE A 11 0.34 4.99 8.70
C ILE A 11 0.00 4.48 10.11
N GLY A 12 0.93 3.78 10.79
CA GLY A 12 0.78 3.32 12.17
C GLY A 12 -0.17 2.14 12.37
N ARG A 13 -0.67 1.53 11.30
CA ARG A 13 -1.53 0.34 11.32
C ARG A 13 -1.23 -0.58 10.16
N VAL A 14 -1.67 -1.83 10.26
CA VAL A 14 -1.71 -2.75 9.13
C VAL A 14 -2.78 -2.26 8.16
N ILE A 15 -2.52 -2.44 6.87
CA ILE A 15 -3.51 -2.14 5.83
C ILE A 15 -4.63 -3.17 5.84
N GLU A 16 -5.83 -2.74 5.46
CA GLU A 16 -6.97 -3.62 5.29
C GLU A 16 -7.02 -4.18 3.85
N PRO A 17 -7.55 -5.39 3.63
CA PRO A 17 -7.66 -5.99 2.29
C PRO A 17 -8.36 -5.09 1.26
N GLU A 18 -9.35 -4.31 1.69
CA GLU A 18 -10.10 -3.38 0.85
C GLU A 18 -9.22 -2.26 0.27
N GLU A 19 -8.16 -1.87 0.99
CA GLU A 19 -7.21 -0.86 0.50
C GLU A 19 -6.42 -1.37 -0.72
N VAL A 20 -6.08 -2.66 -0.74
CA VAL A 20 -5.47 -3.32 -1.91
C VAL A 20 -6.51 -3.49 -3.03
N ALA A 21 -7.72 -3.96 -2.68
CA ALA A 21 -8.80 -4.18 -3.65
C ALA A 21 -9.20 -2.89 -4.39
N ASN A 22 -9.23 -1.75 -3.70
CA ASN A 22 -9.53 -0.46 -4.31
C ASN A 22 -8.49 -0.05 -5.36
N VAL A 23 -7.20 -0.28 -5.10
CA VAL A 23 -6.13 0.00 -6.08
C VAL A 23 -6.20 -0.97 -7.26
N VAL A 24 -6.51 -2.25 -7.01
CA VAL A 24 -6.76 -3.22 -8.08
C VAL A 24 -7.94 -2.80 -8.95
N ALA A 25 -9.05 -2.38 -8.35
CA ALA A 25 -10.23 -1.92 -9.06
C ALA A 25 -9.93 -0.66 -9.90
N PHE A 26 -9.17 0.30 -9.37
CA PHE A 26 -8.70 1.45 -10.11
C PHE A 26 -7.84 1.03 -11.32
N LEU A 27 -6.84 0.18 -11.10
CA LEU A 27 -5.93 -0.31 -12.15
C LEU A 27 -6.63 -1.11 -13.24
N ALA A 28 -7.68 -1.84 -12.91
CA ALA A 28 -8.51 -2.57 -13.87
C ALA A 28 -9.52 -1.69 -14.62
N SER A 29 -9.72 -0.44 -14.19
CA SER A 29 -10.69 0.48 -14.77
C SER A 29 -10.11 1.29 -15.94
N ASN A 30 -11.00 1.93 -16.71
CA ASN A 30 -10.61 2.88 -17.76
C ASN A 30 -9.86 4.11 -17.23
N GLN A 31 -9.93 4.39 -15.92
CA GLN A 31 -9.23 5.52 -15.31
C GLN A 31 -7.71 5.33 -15.31
N ALA A 32 -7.23 4.09 -15.38
CA ALA A 32 -5.81 3.75 -15.43
C ALA A 32 -5.30 3.52 -16.87
N SER A 33 -6.00 4.00 -17.90
CA SER A 33 -5.70 3.70 -19.33
C SER A 33 -4.28 4.06 -19.80
N ALA A 34 -3.58 4.95 -19.10
CA ALA A 34 -2.18 5.31 -19.39
C ALA A 34 -1.16 4.73 -18.40
N ILE A 35 -1.59 3.87 -17.47
CA ILE A 35 -0.72 3.26 -16.44
C ILE A 35 -0.46 1.81 -16.83
N THR A 36 0.80 1.50 -17.16
CA THR A 36 1.25 0.14 -17.48
C THR A 36 2.74 -0.02 -17.18
N GLY A 37 3.21 -1.26 -16.98
CA GLY A 37 4.62 -1.57 -16.75
C GLY A 37 5.19 -1.08 -15.41
N THR A 38 4.35 -0.83 -14.41
CA THR A 38 4.76 -0.31 -13.10
C THR A 38 4.15 -1.10 -11.94
N CYS A 39 4.79 -1.05 -10.78
CA CYS A 39 4.26 -1.54 -9.52
C CYS A 39 3.72 -0.36 -8.69
N ILE A 40 2.44 -0.40 -8.31
CA ILE A 40 1.87 0.56 -7.35
C ILE A 40 1.93 -0.05 -5.96
N MET A 41 2.63 0.64 -5.05
CA MET A 41 2.77 0.20 -3.67
C MET A 41 1.52 0.53 -2.85
N VAL A 42 0.97 -0.50 -2.20
CA VAL A 42 -0.12 -0.39 -1.22
C VAL A 42 0.36 -1.03 0.07
N ASP A 43 1.26 -0.35 0.77
CA ASP A 43 2.03 -0.95 1.87
C ASP A 43 2.09 -0.05 3.12
N GLY A 44 1.20 0.94 3.22
CA GLY A 44 1.19 1.89 4.33
C GLY A 44 2.50 2.66 4.54
N GLY A 45 3.35 2.76 3.51
CA GLY A 45 4.65 3.42 3.57
C GLY A 45 5.77 2.58 4.18
N LEU A 46 5.57 1.26 4.34
CA LEU A 46 6.57 0.36 4.90
C LEU A 46 7.88 0.37 4.10
N SER A 47 7.82 0.38 2.78
CA SER A 47 9.01 0.27 1.91
C SER A 47 9.89 1.51 1.87
N VAL A 48 9.37 2.66 2.31
CA VAL A 48 10.10 3.94 2.33
C VAL A 48 10.46 4.40 3.74
N LYS A 49 10.07 3.64 4.76
CA LYS A 49 10.43 3.95 6.15
C LYS A 49 11.93 3.69 6.33
N LEU A 50 12.69 4.76 6.57
CA LEU A 50 14.09 4.63 6.95
C LEU A 50 14.18 3.88 8.30
N PRO A 51 15.10 2.93 8.45
CA PRO A 51 15.37 2.33 9.75
C PRO A 51 15.93 3.42 10.66
N THR A 52 15.10 3.92 11.57
CA THR A 52 15.54 4.78 12.66
C THR A 52 16.35 3.92 13.63
N ARG A 53 17.63 4.28 13.83
CA ARG A 53 18.48 3.72 14.89
C ARG A 53 17.83 3.89 16.26
#